data_AF-A0A7V9TAE0-F1
#
_entry.id   AF-A0A7V9TAE0-F1
#
_cell.length_a   1.000
_cell.length_b   1.000
_cell.length_c   1.000
_cell.angle_alpha   90.00
_cell.angle_beta   90.00
_cell.angle_gamma   90.00
#
_symmetry.space_group_name_H-M   'P 1'
#
loop_
_entity.id
_entity.type
_entity.pdbx_description
1 polymer ?
#
loop_
_entity_poly.entity_id
_entity_poly.type
_entity_poly.pdbx_seq_one_letter_code
_entity_poly.pdbx_strand_id
1 'polypeptide(L)'
;MGYDLSAIPDVSQKVRAVYDAIQPPGSDPMLNFDERDLVELAGRAGFFPIHLRLDAEITASEPQSWSGMLASAGSPRIPTLAEAMEQALTPEEQERFTAHLRPLVEEGRGTWRMALAFLFAVKS
;
A
#
# COMPACT_ATOMS: atom_id res chain seq x y z
N MET A 1 -0.86 -2.87 5.64
CA MET A 1 -1.97 -3.59 4.97
C MET A 1 -3.29 -3.06 5.53
N GLY A 2 -4.34 -2.95 4.72
CA GLY A 2 -5.62 -2.36 5.13
C GLY A 2 -6.49 -3.23 6.04
N TYR A 3 -5.96 -4.31 6.59
CA TYR A 3 -6.68 -5.27 7.43
C TYR A 3 -6.47 -4.97 8.91
N ASP A 4 -7.48 -5.28 9.73
CA ASP A 4 -7.37 -5.17 11.18
C ASP A 4 -6.48 -6.30 11.74
N LEU A 5 -5.32 -5.93 12.27
CA LEU A 5 -4.35 -6.84 12.88
C LEU A 5 -4.26 -6.68 14.40
N SER A 6 -5.21 -5.95 15.01
CA SER A 6 -5.20 -5.64 16.45
C SER A 6 -5.26 -6.86 17.36
N ALA A 7 -5.74 -8.01 16.88
CA ALA A 7 -5.76 -9.28 17.61
C ALA A 7 -4.39 -9.99 17.68
N ILE A 8 -3.45 -9.60 16.82
CA ILE A 8 -2.09 -10.19 16.72
C ILE A 8 -1.02 -9.10 16.63
N PRO A 9 -0.99 -8.12 17.56
CA PRO A 9 -0.15 -6.94 17.44
C PRO A 9 1.35 -7.29 17.50
N ASP A 10 1.72 -8.28 18.31
CA ASP A 10 3.08 -8.77 18.47
C ASP A 10 3.63 -9.38 17.16
N VAL A 11 2.84 -10.23 16.50
CA VAL A 11 3.24 -10.88 15.25
C VAL A 11 3.20 -9.89 14.07
N SER A 12 2.14 -9.07 13.99
CA SER A 12 1.99 -8.11 12.90
C SER A 12 3.06 -7.01 12.92
N GLN A 13 3.53 -6.60 14.10
CA GLN A 13 4.61 -5.64 14.22
C GLN A 13 5.95 -6.17 13.70
N LYS A 14 6.24 -7.47 13.87
CA LYS A 14 7.45 -8.09 13.32
C LYS A 14 7.46 -8.05 11.79
N VAL A 15 6.33 -8.42 11.17
CA VAL A 15 6.17 -8.33 9.70
C VAL A 15 6.26 -6.88 9.22
N ARG A 16 5.64 -5.93 9.95
CA ARG A 16 5.72 -4.50 9.67
C ARG A 16 7.18 -4.00 9.66
N ALA A 17 7.98 -4.43 10.63
CA ALA A 17 9.37 -4.00 10.78
C ALA A 17 10.25 -4.38 9.59
N VAL A 18 9.95 -5.49 8.89
CA VAL A 18 10.66 -5.87 7.64
C VAL A 18 10.48 -4.77 6.58
N TYR A 19 9.26 -4.29 6.38
CA TYR A 19 8.98 -3.26 5.39
C TYR A 19 9.54 -1.90 5.81
N ASP A 20 9.36 -1.51 7.06
CA ASP A 20 9.81 -0.22 7.57
C ASP A 20 11.35 -0.09 7.52
N ALA A 21 12.09 -1.21 7.61
CA ALA A 21 13.55 -1.22 7.44
C ALA A 21 14.01 -0.96 5.99
N ILE A 22 13.20 -1.32 5.00
CA ILE A 22 13.51 -1.12 3.58
C ILE A 22 13.07 0.27 3.12
N GLN A 23 11.87 0.69 3.55
CA GLN A 23 11.28 1.97 3.22
C GLN A 23 10.83 2.67 4.50
N PRO A 24 11.71 3.46 5.14
CA PRO A 24 11.35 4.21 6.33
C PRO A 24 10.16 5.15 6.04
N PRO A 25 9.22 5.27 6.99
CA PRO A 25 8.07 6.16 6.82
C PRO A 25 8.50 7.60 6.52
N GLY A 26 7.90 8.21 5.49
CA GLY A 26 8.13 9.60 5.15
C GLY A 26 9.41 9.88 4.34
N SER A 27 10.25 8.87 4.08
CA SER A 27 11.41 9.02 3.18
C SER A 27 11.21 8.35 1.82
N ASP A 28 10.05 7.75 1.54
CA ASP A 28 9.76 7.14 0.25
C ASP A 28 9.59 8.23 -0.83
N PRO A 29 10.49 8.30 -1.83
CA PRO A 29 10.35 9.26 -2.93
C PRO A 29 9.08 9.06 -3.76
N MET A 30 8.41 7.91 -3.65
CA MET A 30 7.11 7.70 -4.29
C MET A 30 5.93 8.36 -3.54
N LEU A 31 6.13 8.84 -2.31
CA LEU A 31 5.09 9.38 -1.45
C LEU A 31 5.36 10.83 -1.00
N ASN A 32 6.40 11.48 -1.52
CA ASN A 32 6.82 12.82 -1.12
C ASN A 32 6.28 13.95 -2.01
N PHE A 33 5.31 13.66 -2.87
CA PHE A 33 4.63 14.63 -3.72
C PHE A 33 3.12 14.40 -3.66
N ASP A 34 2.34 15.47 -3.82
CA ASP A 34 0.88 15.43 -3.87
C ASP A 34 0.32 16.05 -5.17
N GLU A 35 -0.99 16.17 -5.26
CA GLU A 35 -1.66 16.68 -6.45
C GLU A 35 -1.34 18.16 -6.76
N ARG A 36 -0.96 18.94 -5.75
CA ARG A 36 -0.57 20.35 -5.89
C ARG A 36 0.83 20.46 -6.48
N ASP A 37 1.73 19.55 -6.11
CA ASP A 37 3.05 19.44 -6.73
C ASP A 37 2.93 19.15 -8.23
N LEU A 38 1.96 18.32 -8.64
CA LEU A 38 1.69 18.04 -10.07
C LEU A 38 1.24 19.31 -10.82
N VAL A 39 0.38 20.13 -10.22
CA VAL A 39 -0.06 21.41 -10.82
C VAL A 39 1.11 22.38 -10.94
N GLU A 40 1.92 22.51 -9.89
CA GLU A 40 3.09 23.37 -9.89
C GLU A 40 4.12 22.95 -10.94
N LEU A 41 4.37 21.64 -11.07
CA LEU A 41 5.26 21.07 -12.07
C LEU A 41 4.79 21.38 -13.50
N ALA A 42 3.50 21.19 -13.78
CA ALA A 42 2.92 21.51 -15.08
C ALA A 42 3.02 23.01 -15.42
N GLY A 43 2.78 23.89 -14.42
CA GLY A 43 2.93 25.34 -14.59
C GLY A 43 4.36 25.75 -14.90
N ARG A 44 5.34 25.21 -14.15
CA ARG A 44 6.77 25.47 -14.39
C ARG A 44 7.24 25.00 -15.77
N ALA A 45 6.62 23.96 -16.31
CA ALA A 45 6.90 23.46 -17.66
C ALA A 45 6.23 24.28 -18.79
N GLY A 46 5.51 25.36 -18.46
CA GLY A 46 4.89 26.27 -19.44
C GLY A 46 3.55 25.79 -19.98
N PHE A 47 2.90 24.81 -19.33
CA PHE A 47 1.55 24.41 -19.71
C PHE A 47 0.52 25.39 -19.17
N PHE A 48 -0.45 25.76 -20.01
CA PHE A 48 -1.58 26.60 -19.62
C PHE A 48 -2.71 26.51 -20.67
N PRO A 49 -4.00 26.48 -20.26
CA PRO A 49 -4.50 26.36 -18.89
C PRO A 49 -4.24 24.96 -18.30
N ILE A 50 -4.26 24.85 -16.97
CA ILE A 50 -4.10 23.59 -16.23
C ILE A 50 -5.40 23.27 -15.51
N HIS A 51 -5.87 22.03 -15.66
CA HIS A 51 -7.04 21.50 -14.97
C HIS A 51 -6.65 20.21 -14.24
N LEU A 52 -6.97 20.14 -12.95
CA LEU A 52 -6.78 18.97 -12.11
C LEU A 52 -8.14 18.45 -11.64
N ARG A 53 -8.35 17.13 -11.72
CA ARG A 53 -9.44 16.42 -11.05
C ARG A 53 -8.85 15.36 -10.13
N LEU A 54 -9.28 15.36 -8.88
CA LEU A 54 -8.89 14.37 -7.88
C LEU A 54 -10.11 13.50 -7.55
N ASP A 55 -10.01 12.21 -7.81
CA ASP A 55 -10.98 11.21 -7.40
C ASP A 55 -10.37 10.41 -6.25
N ALA A 56 -10.97 10.47 -5.05
CA ALA A 56 -10.48 9.78 -3.87
C ALA A 56 -11.58 8.92 -3.23
N GLU A 57 -11.24 7.70 -2.87
CA GLU A 57 -12.20 6.73 -2.34
C GLU A 57 -11.61 5.86 -1.22
N ILE A 58 -12.51 5.43 -0.34
CA ILE A 58 -12.26 4.44 0.70
C ILE A 58 -13.37 3.40 0.59
N THR A 59 -12.98 2.17 0.25
CA THR A 59 -13.91 1.06 0.02
C THR A 59 -13.43 -0.20 0.74
N ALA A 60 -14.26 -1.23 0.75
CA ALA A 60 -13.82 -2.56 1.15
C ALA A 60 -12.81 -3.09 0.11
N SER A 61 -11.77 -3.78 0.57
CA SER A 61 -10.87 -4.51 -0.32
C SER A 61 -11.64 -5.62 -1.03
N GLU A 62 -11.34 -5.85 -2.31
CA GLU A 62 -11.90 -7.01 -3.00
C GLU A 62 -11.39 -8.31 -2.36
N PRO A 63 -12.25 -9.33 -2.22
CA PRO A 63 -11.82 -10.68 -1.87
C PRO A 63 -10.72 -11.18 -2.81
N GLN A 64 -9.66 -11.76 -2.27
CA GLN A 64 -8.60 -12.37 -3.07
C GLN A 64 -8.17 -13.72 -2.48
N SER A 65 -7.52 -14.55 -3.29
CA SER A 65 -6.99 -15.82 -2.80
C SER A 65 -5.85 -15.59 -1.81
N TRP A 66 -5.74 -16.48 -0.82
CA TRP A 66 -4.63 -16.43 0.12
C TRP A 66 -3.26 -16.54 -0.57
N SER A 67 -3.16 -17.39 -1.61
CA SER A 67 -1.93 -17.51 -2.41
C SER A 67 -1.58 -16.21 -3.15
N GLY A 68 -2.57 -15.50 -3.69
CA GLY A 68 -2.36 -14.20 -4.33
C GLY A 68 -1.86 -13.16 -3.34
N MET A 69 -2.43 -13.14 -2.14
CA MET A 69 -1.99 -12.25 -1.07
C MET A 69 -0.55 -12.55 -0.62
N LEU A 70 -0.20 -13.83 -0.44
CA LEU A 70 1.16 -14.24 -0.09
C LEU A 70 2.20 -13.84 -1.13
N ALA A 71 1.84 -13.89 -2.42
CA ALA A 71 2.70 -13.48 -3.53
C ALA A 71 2.71 -11.97 -3.78
N SER A 72 1.91 -11.18 -3.05
CA SER A 72 1.80 -9.75 -3.28
C SER A 72 3.04 -8.99 -2.78
N ALA A 73 3.55 -8.09 -3.62
CA ALA A 73 4.62 -7.15 -3.30
C ALA A 73 4.22 -5.75 -3.82
N GLY A 74 4.42 -4.71 -3.00
CA GLY A 74 4.03 -3.34 -3.38
C GLY A 74 4.98 -2.66 -4.37
N SER A 75 6.18 -3.22 -4.58
CA SER A 75 7.11 -2.84 -5.64
C SER A 75 8.16 -3.95 -5.84
N PRO A 76 8.93 -3.96 -6.94
CA PRO A 76 9.98 -4.96 -7.16
C PRO A 76 11.13 -4.94 -6.13
N ARG A 77 11.20 -3.92 -5.26
CA ARG A 77 12.26 -3.73 -4.27
C ARG A 77 11.86 -4.14 -2.86
N ILE A 78 10.59 -4.50 -2.64
CA ILE A 78 10.10 -4.95 -1.35
C ILE A 78 9.70 -6.42 -1.44
N PRO A 79 9.94 -7.21 -0.38
CA PRO A 79 9.61 -8.62 -0.36
C PRO A 79 8.10 -8.81 -0.51
N THR A 80 7.73 -10.00 -0.98
CA THR A 80 6.37 -10.51 -0.87
C THR A 80 5.95 -10.70 0.59
N LEU A 81 4.64 -10.83 0.86
CA LEU A 81 4.18 -11.15 2.21
C LEU A 81 4.74 -12.48 2.71
N ALA A 82 4.85 -13.49 1.84
CA ALA A 82 5.44 -14.79 2.19
C ALA A 82 6.90 -14.65 2.64
N GLU A 83 7.72 -13.94 1.86
CA GLU A 83 9.13 -13.71 2.19
C GLU A 83 9.28 -12.89 3.47
N ALA A 84 8.43 -11.89 3.69
CA ALA A 84 8.45 -11.10 4.91
C ALA A 84 8.08 -11.93 6.15
N MET A 85 7.12 -12.85 6.02
CA MET A 85 6.76 -13.79 7.08
C MET A 85 7.90 -14.77 7.38
N GLU A 86 8.55 -15.32 6.35
CA GLU A 86 9.68 -16.25 6.50
C GLU A 86 10.88 -15.59 7.20
N GLN A 87 11.15 -14.32 6.91
CA GLN A 87 12.25 -13.57 7.54
C GLN A 87 11.99 -13.23 9.01
N ALA A 88 10.73 -12.97 9.38
CA ALA A 88 10.42 -12.32 10.67
C ALA A 88 9.76 -13.23 11.70
N LEU A 89 9.09 -14.31 11.27
CA LEU A 89 8.20 -15.09 12.12
C LEU A 89 8.68 -16.52 12.31
N THR A 90 8.51 -17.05 13.53
CA THR A 90 8.64 -18.49 13.78
C THR A 90 7.49 -19.26 13.12
N PRO A 91 7.59 -20.60 12.96
CA PRO A 91 6.50 -21.40 12.42
C PRO A 91 5.16 -21.19 13.14
N GLU A 92 5.16 -21.15 14.46
CA GLU A 92 3.95 -20.93 15.28
C GLU A 92 3.36 -19.53 15.06
N GLU A 93 4.21 -18.53 14.87
CA GLU A 93 3.80 -17.17 14.57
C GLU A 93 3.22 -17.04 13.16
N GLN A 94 3.79 -17.75 12.18
CA GLN A 94 3.25 -17.81 10.82
C GLN A 94 1.85 -18.45 10.80
N GLU A 95 1.64 -19.51 11.59
CA GLU A 95 0.32 -20.14 11.75
C GLU A 95 -0.68 -19.15 12.37
N ARG A 96 -0.31 -18.46 13.46
CA ARG A 96 -1.19 -17.46 14.10
C ARG A 96 -1.50 -16.29 13.18
N PHE A 97 -0.51 -15.80 12.43
CA PHE A 97 -0.69 -14.74 11.44
C PHE A 97 -1.64 -15.18 10.33
N THR A 98 -1.42 -16.37 9.78
CA THR A 98 -2.25 -16.96 8.72
C THR A 98 -3.68 -17.18 9.19
N ALA A 99 -3.88 -17.77 10.37
CA ALA A 99 -5.20 -18.04 10.93
C ALA A 99 -6.03 -16.77 11.12
N HIS A 100 -5.40 -15.65 11.47
CA HIS A 100 -6.07 -14.36 11.63
C HIS A 100 -6.31 -13.65 10.29
N LEU A 101 -5.27 -13.53 9.46
CA LEU A 101 -5.33 -12.68 8.27
C LEU A 101 -6.08 -13.34 7.10
N ARG A 102 -5.88 -14.64 6.89
CA ARG A 102 -6.48 -15.36 5.76
C ARG A 102 -7.99 -15.16 5.60
N PRO A 103 -8.84 -15.37 6.62
CA PRO A 103 -10.28 -15.16 6.46
C PRO A 103 -10.61 -13.71 6.12
N LEU A 104 -9.90 -12.73 6.69
CA LEU A 104 -10.13 -11.32 6.38
C LEU A 104 -9.84 -11.00 4.90
N VAL A 105 -8.82 -11.64 4.33
CA VAL A 105 -8.42 -11.49 2.92
C VAL A 105 -9.41 -12.16 1.99
N GLU A 106 -9.76 -13.42 2.28
CA GLU A 106 -10.68 -14.21 1.46
C GLU A 106 -12.12 -13.67 1.53
N GLU A 107 -12.49 -12.94 2.58
CA GLU A 107 -13.79 -12.27 2.73
C GLU A 107 -13.80 -10.79 2.28
N GLY A 108 -12.66 -10.23 1.85
CA GLY A 108 -12.59 -8.82 1.44
C GLY A 108 -12.79 -7.81 2.58
N ARG A 109 -12.45 -8.18 3.82
CA ARG A 109 -12.64 -7.36 5.03
C ARG A 109 -11.54 -6.33 5.28
N GLY A 110 -10.71 -6.08 4.27
CA GLY A 110 -9.73 -5.02 4.28
C GLY A 110 -10.36 -3.67 3.96
N THR A 111 -9.67 -2.59 4.31
CA THR A 111 -9.95 -1.26 3.80
C THR A 111 -8.98 -0.93 2.69
N TRP A 112 -9.51 -0.69 1.49
CA TRP A 112 -8.74 -0.15 0.38
C TRP A 112 -8.93 1.36 0.30
N ARG A 113 -7.84 2.07 -0.01
CA ARG A 113 -7.79 3.53 -0.11
C ARG A 113 -7.04 3.87 -1.38
N MET A 114 -7.62 4.73 -2.20
CA MET A 114 -7.00 5.20 -3.43
C MET A 114 -7.32 6.66 -3.66
N ALA A 115 -6.36 7.39 -4.21
CA ALA A 115 -6.55 8.73 -4.75
C ALA A 115 -5.92 8.77 -6.14
N LEU A 116 -6.70 9.19 -7.15
CA LEU A 116 -6.27 9.34 -8.53
C LEU A 116 -6.36 10.80 -8.94
N ALA A 117 -5.21 11.37 -9.29
CA ALA A 117 -5.11 12.71 -9.86
C ALA A 117 -5.08 12.64 -11.40
N PHE A 118 -6.04 13.26 -12.06
CA PHE A 118 -6.09 13.46 -13.50
C PHE A 118 -5.74 14.91 -13.81
N LEU A 119 -4.65 15.13 -14.55
CA LEU A 119 -4.20 16.47 -14.95
C LEU A 119 -4.30 16.63 -16.47
N PHE A 120 -4.95 17.71 -16.90
CA PHE A 120 -5.09 18.11 -18.30
C PHE A 120 -4.49 19.50 -18.48
N ALA A 121 -3.61 19.66 -19.46
CA ALA A 121 -3.05 20.97 -19.77
C ALA A 121 -2.64 21.08 -21.24
N VAL A 122 -2.54 22.32 -21.75
CA VAL A 122 -2.15 22.61 -23.13
C VAL A 122 -0.73 23.17 -23.16
N LYS A 123 0.10 22.70 -24.10
CA LYS A 123 1.43 23.27 -24.32
C LYS A 123 1.27 24.59 -25.08
N SER A 124 1.71 25.68 -24.46
CA SER A 124 1.79 26.99 -25.12
C SER A 124 2.98 27.06 -26.07
#